data_AF-R7VAV5-F1
#
_entry.id   AF-R7VAV5-F1
#
_cell.length_a   1.000
_cell.length_b   1.000
_cell.length_c   1.000
_cell.angle_alpha   90.00
_cell.angle_beta   90.00
_cell.angle_gamma   90.00
#
_symmetry.space_group_name_H-M   'P 1'
#
loop_
_entity.id
_entity.type
_entity.pdbx_description
1 polymer ?
#
loop_
_entity_poly.entity_id
_entity_poly.type
_entity_poly.pdbx_seq_one_letter_code
_entity_poly.pdbx_strand_id
1 'polypeptide(L)'
;MVLSSAQAKAIQANWKTVRARIQDYGNDLFVRYFIQNPGDVEYFGKFCDIPLTEVRSNPEFQKQTKTVLEAVGKIVDNLDELQTAANYLRERVRTHHPRRISMAQFERLLDLMPMFLQEVAGADGATADAWRILVADLMPPMRDEFARCSH
;
A
#
# COMPACT_ATOMS: atom_id res chain seq x y z
N MET A 1 -19.22 1.66 3.69
CA MET A 1 -18.37 0.80 2.87
C MET A 1 -19.25 0.11 1.84
N VAL A 2 -18.85 0.08 0.58
CA VAL A 2 -19.64 -0.43 -0.57
C VAL A 2 -18.96 -1.59 -1.31
N LEU A 3 -17.73 -1.96 -0.96
CA LEU A 3 -17.05 -3.12 -1.53
C LEU A 3 -17.88 -4.39 -1.30
N SER A 4 -18.23 -5.07 -2.38
CA SER A 4 -18.99 -6.32 -2.32
C SER A 4 -18.10 -7.53 -2.00
N SER A 5 -18.71 -8.62 -1.52
CA SER A 5 -18.00 -9.90 -1.30
C SER A 5 -17.36 -10.45 -2.59
N ALA A 6 -18.00 -10.27 -3.75
CA ALA A 6 -17.43 -10.71 -5.02
C ALA A 6 -16.17 -9.90 -5.38
N GLN A 7 -16.19 -8.59 -5.17
CA GLN A 7 -15.03 -7.71 -5.37
C GLN A 7 -13.90 -8.02 -4.38
N ALA A 8 -14.21 -8.25 -3.10
CA ALA A 8 -13.25 -8.69 -2.10
C ALA A 8 -12.54 -9.98 -2.52
N LYS A 9 -13.29 -10.98 -3.00
CA LYS A 9 -12.73 -12.24 -3.51
C LYS A 9 -11.87 -12.05 -4.75
N ALA A 10 -12.25 -11.16 -5.66
CA ALA A 10 -11.43 -10.82 -6.84
C ALA A 10 -10.09 -10.20 -6.43
N ILE A 11 -10.12 -9.26 -5.48
CA ILE A 11 -8.91 -8.66 -4.90
C ILE A 11 -8.02 -9.73 -4.24
N GLN A 12 -8.59 -10.57 -3.39
CA GLN A 12 -7.87 -11.66 -2.72
C GLN A 12 -7.26 -12.65 -3.73
N ALA A 13 -7.98 -12.98 -4.80
CA ALA A 13 -7.48 -13.85 -5.86
C ALA A 13 -6.32 -13.21 -6.61
N ASN A 14 -6.44 -11.95 -7.01
CA ASN A 14 -5.37 -11.19 -7.66
C ASN A 14 -4.14 -11.05 -6.76
N TRP A 15 -4.32 -10.82 -5.46
CA TRP A 15 -3.22 -10.68 -4.52
C TRP A 15 -2.35 -11.94 -4.38
N LYS A 16 -2.86 -13.13 -4.73
CA LYS A 16 -2.04 -14.36 -4.77
C LYS A 16 -0.88 -14.22 -5.76
N THR A 17 -1.08 -13.53 -6.88
CA THR A 17 -0.02 -13.21 -7.85
C THR A 17 1.06 -12.34 -7.22
N VAL A 18 0.66 -11.29 -6.50
CA VAL A 18 1.58 -10.41 -5.78
C VAL A 18 2.35 -11.20 -4.72
N ARG A 19 1.65 -12.00 -3.91
CA ARG A 19 2.23 -12.80 -2.83
C ARG A 19 3.29 -13.78 -3.34
N ALA A 20 3.09 -14.38 -4.51
CA ALA A 20 4.05 -15.30 -5.12
C ALA A 20 5.40 -14.65 -5.47
N ARG A 21 5.43 -13.33 -5.68
CA ARG A 21 6.63 -12.55 -6.02
C ARG A 21 6.71 -11.25 -5.21
N ILE A 22 6.42 -11.35 -3.91
CA ILE A 22 6.17 -10.18 -3.06
C ILE A 22 7.34 -9.18 -3.02
N GLN A 23 8.57 -9.69 -3.08
CA GLN A 23 9.77 -8.85 -3.09
C GLN A 23 9.88 -8.03 -4.39
N ASP A 24 9.66 -8.68 -5.54
CA ASP A 24 9.78 -8.05 -6.86
C ASP A 24 8.74 -6.94 -7.00
N TYR A 25 7.46 -7.27 -6.73
CA TYR A 25 6.37 -6.29 -6.82
C TYR A 25 6.51 -5.18 -5.78
N GLY A 26 7.00 -5.48 -4.58
CA GLY A 26 7.27 -4.46 -3.58
C GLY A 26 8.33 -3.47 -4.04
N ASN A 27 9.42 -3.97 -4.62
CA ASN A 27 10.48 -3.13 -5.17
C ASN A 27 9.97 -2.29 -6.36
N ASP A 28 9.20 -2.88 -7.27
CA ASP A 28 8.61 -2.20 -8.42
C ASP A 28 7.66 -1.08 -8.01
N LEU A 29 6.77 -1.35 -7.04
CA LEU A 29 5.82 -0.37 -6.53
C LEU A 29 6.55 0.83 -5.92
N PHE A 30 7.55 0.59 -5.07
CA PHE A 30 8.28 1.66 -4.40
C PHE A 30 9.18 2.46 -5.35
N VAL A 31 9.83 1.82 -6.31
CA VAL A 31 10.58 2.56 -7.35
C VAL A 31 9.64 3.49 -8.13
N ARG A 32 8.46 2.99 -8.53
CA ARG A 32 7.46 3.82 -9.21
C ARG A 32 6.94 4.95 -8.32
N TYR A 33 6.66 4.66 -7.06
CA TYR A 33 6.22 5.64 -6.06
C TYR A 33 7.25 6.77 -5.90
N PHE A 34 8.54 6.45 -5.77
CA PHE A 34 9.60 7.46 -5.63
C PHE A 34 9.90 8.22 -6.93
N ILE A 35 9.69 7.62 -8.11
CA ILE A 35 9.74 8.36 -9.37
C ILE A 35 8.64 9.43 -9.42
N GLN A 36 7.43 9.09 -8.98
CA GLN A 36 6.30 10.03 -8.95
C GLN A 36 6.40 11.05 -7.81
N ASN A 37 7.08 10.68 -6.71
CA ASN A 37 7.14 11.46 -5.47
C ASN A 37 8.57 11.48 -4.91
N PRO A 38 9.52 12.14 -5.59
CA PRO A 38 10.93 12.04 -5.24
C PRO A 38 11.25 12.52 -3.82
N GLY A 39 10.54 13.54 -3.31
CA GLY A 39 10.74 14.02 -1.94
C GLY A 39 10.34 13.02 -0.84
N ASP A 40 9.53 12.01 -1.14
CA ASP A 40 9.13 11.03 -0.14
C ASP A 40 10.24 10.02 0.21
N VAL A 41 11.34 9.97 -0.56
CA VAL A 41 12.48 9.11 -0.24
C VAL A 41 13.21 9.56 1.03
N GLU A 42 13.12 10.85 1.39
CA GLU A 42 13.78 11.44 2.56
C GLU A 42 13.29 10.83 3.90
N TYR A 43 12.06 10.31 3.93
CA TYR A 43 11.53 9.62 5.12
C TYR A 43 12.19 8.27 5.37
N PHE A 44 12.98 7.78 4.42
CA PHE A 44 13.64 6.47 4.47
C PHE A 44 15.15 6.60 4.65
N GLY A 45 15.58 7.19 5.76
CA GLY A 45 16.99 7.53 6.04
C GLY A 45 18.02 6.39 5.92
N LYS A 46 17.59 5.13 5.85
CA LYS A 46 18.49 3.99 5.62
C LYS A 46 18.91 3.80 4.16
N PHE A 47 18.20 4.41 3.23
CA PHE A 47 18.45 4.30 1.80
C PHE A 47 18.12 5.58 1.02
N CYS A 48 17.86 6.71 1.68
CA CYS A 48 17.50 7.96 1.01
C CYS A 48 18.59 8.50 0.08
N ASP A 49 19.86 8.22 0.39
CA ASP A 49 21.01 8.68 -0.41
C ASP A 49 21.38 7.71 -1.53
N ILE A 50 20.65 6.61 -1.68
CA ILE A 50 20.93 5.60 -2.70
C ILE A 50 20.17 5.96 -3.98
N PRO A 51 20.87 6.05 -5.14
CA PRO A 51 20.21 6.29 -6.41
C PRO A 51 19.10 5.27 -6.70
N LEU A 52 17.95 5.70 -7.23
CA LEU A 52 16.83 4.80 -7.55
C LEU A 52 17.22 3.69 -8.55
N THR A 53 18.23 3.92 -9.38
CA THR A 53 18.83 2.93 -10.30
C THR A 53 19.54 1.79 -9.57
N GLU A 54 19.96 2.00 -8.32
CA GLU A 54 20.75 1.05 -7.51
C GLU A 54 20.00 0.56 -6.27
N VAL A 55 18.92 1.25 -5.88
CA VAL A 55 18.19 0.99 -4.62
C VAL A 55 17.64 -0.45 -4.53
N ARG A 56 17.36 -1.09 -5.66
CA ARG A 56 16.85 -2.46 -5.71
C ARG A 56 17.81 -3.50 -5.12
N SER A 57 19.12 -3.25 -5.14
CA SER A 57 20.11 -4.12 -4.49
C SER A 57 20.34 -3.79 -3.01
N ASN A 58 19.77 -2.70 -2.49
CA ASN A 58 19.93 -2.33 -1.09
C ASN A 58 19.09 -3.23 -0.16
N PRO A 59 19.68 -3.89 0.85
CA PRO A 59 18.96 -4.78 1.75
C PRO A 59 17.88 -4.09 2.59
N GLU A 60 18.09 -2.85 3.01
CA GLU A 60 17.13 -2.10 3.82
C GLU A 60 15.91 -1.67 2.99
N PHE A 61 16.12 -1.30 1.71
CA PHE A 61 15.05 -1.08 0.75
C PHE A 61 14.24 -2.36 0.55
N GLN A 62 14.88 -3.48 0.21
CA GLN A 62 14.19 -4.76 0.01
C GLN A 62 13.36 -5.17 1.22
N LYS A 63 13.93 -5.03 2.43
CA LYS A 63 13.24 -5.30 3.69
C LYS A 63 12.02 -4.40 3.87
N GLN A 64 12.16 -3.10 3.63
CA GLN A 64 11.07 -2.14 3.82
C GLN A 64 9.94 -2.37 2.82
N THR A 65 10.25 -2.54 1.54
CA THR A 65 9.24 -2.77 0.50
C THR A 65 8.46 -4.05 0.77
N LYS A 66 9.15 -5.14 1.11
CA LYS A 66 8.51 -6.40 1.51
C LYS A 66 7.62 -6.23 2.73
N THR A 67 8.09 -5.53 3.77
CA THR A 67 7.31 -5.26 5.00
C THR A 67 6.00 -4.55 4.69
N VAL A 68 6.02 -3.57 3.77
CA VAL A 68 4.82 -2.83 3.37
C VAL A 68 3.84 -3.74 2.62
N LEU A 69 4.32 -4.53 1.66
CA LEU A 69 3.45 -5.44 0.91
C LEU A 69 2.88 -6.55 1.80
N GLU A 70 3.63 -7.05 2.78
CA GLU A 70 3.09 -7.98 3.78
C GLU A 70 1.99 -7.34 4.63
N ALA A 71 2.14 -6.06 5.00
CA ALA A 71 1.09 -5.33 5.71
C ALA A 71 -0.17 -5.12 4.85
N VAL A 72 -0.02 -4.78 3.57
CA VAL A 72 -1.15 -4.73 2.63
C VAL A 72 -1.80 -6.11 2.49
N GLY A 73 -1.00 -7.18 2.46
CA GLY A 73 -1.51 -8.55 2.43
C GLY A 73 -2.41 -8.90 3.60
N LYS A 74 -2.09 -8.44 4.82
CA LYS A 74 -2.96 -8.61 5.99
C LYS A 74 -4.30 -7.89 5.84
N ILE A 75 -4.32 -6.71 5.22
CA ILE A 75 -5.56 -5.98 4.91
C ILE A 75 -6.39 -6.79 3.92
N VAL A 76 -5.75 -7.30 2.85
CA VAL A 76 -6.40 -8.15 1.82
C VAL A 76 -6.97 -9.45 2.40
N ASP A 77 -6.24 -10.09 3.30
CA ASP A 77 -6.68 -11.34 3.93
C ASP A 77 -7.94 -11.15 4.81
N ASN A 78 -8.26 -9.92 5.20
CA ASN A 78 -9.40 -9.59 6.07
C ASN A 78 -10.52 -8.83 5.35
N LEU A 79 -10.60 -8.87 4.02
CA LEU A 79 -11.65 -8.15 3.27
C LEU A 79 -13.06 -8.69 3.46
N ASP A 80 -13.20 -9.93 3.96
CA ASP A 80 -14.50 -10.46 4.39
C ASP A 80 -15.04 -9.72 5.64
N GLU A 81 -14.16 -9.07 6.40
CA GLU A 81 -14.47 -8.22 7.55
C GLU A 81 -13.83 -6.83 7.38
N LEU A 82 -14.45 -5.96 6.58
CA LEU A 82 -13.86 -4.66 6.24
C LEU A 82 -13.52 -3.77 7.44
N GLN A 83 -14.22 -3.92 8.57
CA GLN A 83 -13.86 -3.21 9.80
C GLN A 83 -12.51 -3.67 10.37
N THR A 84 -12.22 -4.98 10.28
CA THR A 84 -10.94 -5.57 10.66
C THR A 84 -9.83 -5.10 9.70
N ALA A 85 -10.10 -5.07 8.39
CA ALA A 85 -9.19 -4.48 7.40
C ALA A 85 -8.89 -2.99 7.70
N ALA A 86 -9.91 -2.20 8.03
CA ALA A 86 -9.75 -0.81 8.43
C ALA A 86 -8.94 -0.64 9.73
N ASN A 87 -9.07 -1.55 10.70
CA ASN A 87 -8.26 -1.55 11.92
C ASN A 87 -6.77 -1.71 11.64
N TYR A 88 -6.39 -2.61 10.73
CA TYR A 88 -4.98 -2.75 10.31
C TYR A 88 -4.44 -1.46 9.68
N LEU A 89 -5.23 -0.78 8.85
CA LEU A 89 -4.83 0.48 8.24
C LEU A 89 -4.70 1.61 9.28
N ARG A 90 -5.62 1.70 10.24
CA ARG A 90 -5.52 2.62 11.39
C ARG A 90 -4.27 2.39 12.23
N GLU A 91 -3.89 1.13 12.44
CA GLU A 91 -2.63 0.81 13.12
C GLU A 91 -1.41 1.33 12.33
N ARG A 92 -1.45 1.28 11.00
CA ARG A 92 -0.40 1.89 10.17
C ARG A 92 -0.35 3.40 10.40
N VAL A 93 -1.48 4.10 10.43
CA VAL A 93 -1.52 5.53 10.77
C VAL A 93 -0.81 5.82 12.09
N ARG A 94 -1.21 5.12 13.18
CA ARG A 94 -0.61 5.29 14.52
C ARG A 94 0.90 5.07 14.53
N THR A 95 1.37 4.03 13.84
CA THR A 95 2.80 3.69 13.83
C THR A 95 3.63 4.61 12.95
N HIS A 96 3.03 5.27 11.96
CA HIS A 96 3.72 6.17 11.04
C HIS A 96 3.66 7.64 11.47
N HIS A 97 2.69 8.03 12.28
CA HIS A 97 2.58 9.40 12.80
C HIS A 97 3.85 9.89 13.54
N PRO A 98 4.48 9.11 14.45
CA PRO A 98 5.76 9.51 15.08
C PRO A 98 6.93 9.68 14.09
N ARG A 99 6.82 9.10 12.89
CA ARG A 99 7.81 9.20 11.81
C ARG A 99 7.54 10.38 10.88
N ARG A 100 6.57 11.25 11.23
CA ARG A 100 6.15 12.45 10.47
C ARG A 100 5.64 12.13 9.06
N ILE A 101 5.13 10.92 8.85
CA ILE A 101 4.43 10.55 7.63
C ILE A 101 3.02 11.15 7.70
N SER A 102 2.66 11.97 6.72
CA SER A 102 1.33 12.58 6.62
C SER A 102 0.33 11.69 5.90
N MET A 103 -0.96 12.04 5.95
CA MET A 103 -1.98 11.39 5.12
C MET A 103 -1.65 11.42 3.63
N ALA A 104 -0.97 12.48 3.15
CA ALA A 104 -0.68 12.61 1.73
C ALA A 104 0.26 11.51 1.22
N GLN A 105 1.22 11.02 2.03
CA GLN A 105 2.05 9.88 1.65
C GLN A 105 1.24 8.59 1.51
N PHE A 106 0.31 8.37 2.46
CA PHE A 106 -0.57 7.20 2.41
C PHE A 106 -1.51 7.24 1.21
N GLU A 107 -2.15 8.37 0.95
CA GLU A 107 -3.04 8.58 -0.19
C GLU A 107 -2.31 8.29 -1.50
N ARG A 108 -1.13 8.88 -1.70
CA ARG A 108 -0.32 8.65 -2.90
C ARG A 108 0.03 7.18 -3.13
N LEU A 109 0.43 6.45 -2.07
CA LEU A 109 0.76 5.03 -2.20
C LEU A 109 -0.49 4.18 -2.51
N LEU A 110 -1.60 4.44 -1.81
CA LEU A 110 -2.84 3.68 -1.99
C LEU A 110 -3.50 3.96 -3.34
N ASP A 111 -3.50 5.21 -3.80
CA ASP A 111 -4.04 5.62 -5.10
C ASP A 111 -3.23 5.06 -6.27
N LEU A 112 -1.93 4.82 -6.08
CA LEU A 112 -1.07 4.18 -7.07
C LEU A 112 -1.40 2.69 -7.26
N MET A 113 -1.85 1.99 -6.22
CA MET A 113 -1.96 0.53 -6.25
C MET A 113 -2.90 -0.02 -7.34
N PRO A 114 -4.13 0.48 -7.55
CA PRO A 114 -5.03 -0.10 -8.53
C PRO A 114 -4.45 -0.12 -9.95
N MET A 115 -3.82 0.99 -10.36
CA MET A 115 -3.16 1.10 -11.67
C MET A 115 -1.94 0.19 -11.74
N PHE A 116 -1.09 0.19 -10.72
CA PHE A 116 0.07 -0.69 -10.65
C PHE A 116 -0.31 -2.17 -10.78
N LEU A 117 -1.31 -2.62 -10.01
CA LEU A 117 -1.76 -4.01 -10.01
C LEU A 117 -2.38 -4.42 -11.36
N GLN A 118 -3.06 -3.49 -12.03
CA GLN A 118 -3.60 -3.70 -13.37
C GLN A 118 -2.51 -3.90 -14.42
N GLU A 119 -1.47 -3.05 -14.39
CA GLU A 119 -0.43 -3.06 -15.39
C GLU A 119 0.55 -4.24 -15.24
N VAL A 120 0.92 -4.59 -14.00
CA VAL A 120 2.05 -5.50 -13.78
C VAL A 120 1.69 -6.74 -12.96
N ALA A 121 0.59 -6.75 -12.20
CA ALA A 121 0.24 -7.86 -11.31
C ALA A 121 -0.99 -8.66 -11.76
N GLY A 122 -1.44 -8.46 -13.01
CA GLY A 122 -2.51 -9.26 -13.62
C GLY A 122 -3.90 -9.00 -13.06
N ALA A 123 -4.17 -7.83 -12.48
CA ALA A 123 -5.54 -7.41 -12.22
C ALA A 123 -6.20 -7.03 -13.56
N ASP A 124 -7.36 -7.61 -13.88
CA ASP A 124 -8.16 -7.13 -15.00
C ASP A 124 -8.85 -5.79 -14.66
N GLY A 125 -9.54 -5.19 -15.63
CA GLY A 125 -10.20 -3.90 -15.42
C GLY A 125 -11.18 -3.91 -14.23
N ALA A 126 -11.99 -4.96 -14.11
CA ALA A 126 -12.95 -5.10 -13.03
C ALA A 126 -12.28 -5.27 -11.66
N THR A 127 -11.19 -6.01 -11.58
CA THR A 127 -10.41 -6.19 -10.35
C THR A 127 -9.68 -4.90 -9.98
N ALA A 128 -9.16 -4.15 -10.95
CA ALA A 128 -8.58 -2.83 -10.70
C ALA A 128 -9.64 -1.84 -10.17
N ASP A 129 -10.86 -1.87 -10.70
CA ASP A 129 -11.97 -1.07 -10.17
C ASP A 129 -12.36 -1.50 -8.75
N ALA A 130 -12.34 -2.80 -8.45
CA ALA A 130 -12.53 -3.30 -7.09
C ALA A 130 -11.47 -2.75 -6.13
N TRP A 131 -10.19 -2.70 -6.55
CA TRP A 131 -9.13 -2.07 -5.77
C TRP A 131 -9.37 -0.57 -5.53
N ARG A 132 -9.85 0.18 -6.53
CA ARG A 132 -10.23 1.59 -6.36
C ARG A 132 -11.34 1.77 -5.32
N ILE A 133 -12.35 0.91 -5.36
CA ILE A 133 -13.44 0.90 -4.38
C ILE A 133 -12.92 0.58 -2.98
N LEU A 134 -12.04 -0.41 -2.84
CA LEU A 134 -11.42 -0.74 -1.56
C LEU A 134 -10.66 0.45 -0.97
N VAL A 135 -9.84 1.13 -1.77
CA VAL A 135 -9.12 2.34 -1.34
C VAL A 135 -10.11 3.41 -0.88
N ALA A 136 -11.15 3.67 -1.67
CA ALA A 136 -12.19 4.65 -1.33
C ALA A 136 -12.93 4.30 -0.03
N ASP A 137 -13.19 3.01 0.24
CA ASP A 137 -13.87 2.54 1.45
C ASP A 137 -13.01 2.64 2.71
N LEU A 138 -11.70 2.41 2.57
CA LEU A 138 -10.76 2.44 3.69
C LEU A 138 -10.21 3.84 3.98
N MET A 139 -10.33 4.79 3.05
CA MET A 139 -9.78 6.14 3.22
C MET A 139 -10.45 6.95 4.36
N PRO A 140 -11.79 6.99 4.50
CA PRO A 140 -12.43 7.72 5.60
C PRO A 140 -11.98 7.29 7.00
N PRO A 141 -12.03 6.00 7.40
CA PRO A 141 -11.59 5.61 8.74
C PRO A 141 -10.09 5.83 8.98
N MET A 142 -9.28 5.84 7.92
CA MET A 142 -7.86 6.18 7.98
C MET A 142 -7.65 7.66 8.28
N ARG A 143 -8.34 8.56 7.56
CA ARG A 143 -8.32 10.01 7.81
C ARG A 143 -8.80 10.35 9.20
N ASP A 144 -9.87 9.71 9.67
CA ASP A 144 -10.39 9.87 11.03
C ASP A 144 -9.33 9.50 12.08
N GLU A 145 -8.57 8.43 11.85
CA GLU A 145 -7.50 8.01 12.77
C GLU A 145 -6.32 8.98 12.76
N PHE A 146 -5.98 9.51 11.60
CA PHE A 146 -4.90 10.49 11.49
C PHE A 146 -5.24 11.77 12.24
N ALA A 147 -6.46 12.28 12.07
CA ALA A 147 -6.96 13.42 12.83
C ALA A 147 -6.88 13.18 14.35
N ARG A 148 -7.22 11.97 14.82
CA ARG A 148 -7.07 11.60 16.24
C ARG A 148 -5.62 11.58 16.73
N CYS A 149 -4.65 11.24 15.88
CA CYS A 149 -3.24 11.22 16.26
C CYS A 149 -2.60 12.61 16.31
N SER A 150 -3.19 13.59 15.62
CA SER A 150 -2.72 14.97 15.54
C SER A 150 -3.27 15.90 16.64
N HIS A 151 -4.05 15.35 17.57
CA HIS A 151 -4.55 16.02 18.78
C HIS A 151 -3.88 15.44 20.03
#